data_AF-A0AAW9BRF6-F1
#
_entry.id   AF-A0AAW9BRF6-F1
#
_cell.length_a   1.000
_cell.length_b   1.000
_cell.length_c   1.000
_cell.angle_alpha   90.00
_cell.angle_beta   90.00
_cell.angle_gamma   90.00
#
_symmetry.space_group_name_H-M   'P 1'
#
loop_
_entity.id
_entity.type
_entity.pdbx_description
1 polymer ?
#
loop_
_entity_poly.entity_id
_entity_poly.type
_entity_poly.pdbx_seq_one_letter_code
_entity_poly.pdbx_strand_id
1 'polypeptide(L)'
;MKLATLQNQFAKALHYQALGDDCNIASGQFTADERMQIYRNNFIISLSEVLSATYPMVEALLGETCFAQIARQHVLTHPLQEGSVIHYGKDFHHTVMLFGQVMAQAPYSPEVALFEWNIDLARQARYEHQADTAVQPLTELPHVPESQHSHLVFHLRPGCKCFDAHYAVFD
;
A
#
# COMPACT_ATOMS: atom_id res chain seq x y z
N MET A 1 -8.33 -32.92 4.28
CA MET A 1 -7.33 -31.85 4.41
C MET A 1 -7.87 -30.78 5.36
N LYS A 2 -7.07 -30.20 6.27
CA LYS A 2 -7.52 -29.06 7.09
C LYS A 2 -7.62 -27.81 6.21
N LEU A 3 -8.62 -26.96 6.43
CA LEU A 3 -8.84 -25.74 5.64
C LEU A 3 -7.60 -24.83 5.62
N ALA A 4 -6.95 -24.65 6.77
CA ALA A 4 -5.76 -23.82 6.89
C ALA A 4 -4.59 -24.32 5.99
N THR A 5 -4.45 -25.63 5.81
CA THR A 5 -3.43 -26.21 4.93
C THR A 5 -3.73 -25.88 3.47
N LEU A 6 -4.98 -26.04 3.05
CA LEU A 6 -5.43 -25.74 1.69
C LEU A 6 -5.23 -24.25 1.37
N GLN A 7 -5.62 -23.35 2.28
CA GLN A 7 -5.47 -21.91 2.10
C GLN A 7 -3.99 -21.51 1.99
N ASN A 8 -3.11 -22.09 2.81
CA ASN A 8 -1.68 -21.82 2.74
C ASN A 8 -1.07 -22.31 1.43
N GLN A 9 -1.46 -23.50 0.95
CA GLN A 9 -1.03 -24.02 -0.35
C GLN A 9 -1.51 -23.14 -1.50
N PHE A 10 -2.77 -22.72 -1.47
CA PHE A 10 -3.32 -21.81 -2.48
C PHE A 10 -2.59 -20.47 -2.51
N ALA A 11 -2.31 -19.86 -1.35
CA ALA A 11 -1.53 -18.63 -1.26
C ALA A 11 -0.11 -18.80 -1.83
N LYS A 12 0.59 -19.89 -1.49
CA LYS A 12 1.89 -20.22 -2.09
C LYS A 12 1.80 -20.38 -3.61
N ALA A 13 0.75 -21.04 -4.10
CA ALA A 13 0.57 -21.23 -5.53
C ALA A 13 0.34 -19.91 -6.28
N LEU A 14 -0.38 -18.93 -5.69
CA LEU A 14 -0.51 -17.58 -6.23
C LEU A 14 0.87 -16.89 -6.40
N HIS A 15 1.82 -17.19 -5.52
CA HIS A 15 3.19 -16.65 -5.56
C HIS A 15 4.19 -17.51 -6.34
N TYR A 16 3.72 -18.45 -7.17
CA TYR A 16 4.59 -19.40 -7.90
C TYR A 16 5.48 -20.28 -7.00
N GLN A 17 5.10 -20.46 -5.73
CA GLN A 17 5.84 -21.28 -4.74
C GLN A 17 5.23 -22.69 -4.56
N ALA A 18 4.14 -22.99 -5.26
CA ALA A 18 3.48 -24.30 -5.29
C ALA A 18 2.76 -24.51 -6.63
N LEU A 19 2.43 -25.77 -6.94
CA LEU A 19 1.65 -26.14 -8.12
C LEU A 19 0.15 -26.02 -7.84
N GLY A 20 -0.64 -25.86 -8.90
CA GLY A 20 -2.10 -25.89 -8.84
C GLY A 20 -2.64 -27.24 -8.39
N ASP A 21 -1.95 -28.33 -8.70
CA ASP A 21 -2.30 -29.68 -8.26
C ASP A 21 -2.23 -29.82 -6.73
N ASP A 22 -1.33 -29.08 -6.06
CA ASP A 22 -1.22 -29.04 -4.59
C ASP A 22 -2.43 -28.33 -3.93
N CYS A 23 -3.23 -27.61 -4.71
CA CYS A 23 -4.32 -26.77 -4.24
C CYS A 23 -5.69 -27.44 -4.32
N ASN A 24 -5.75 -28.74 -4.60
CA ASN A 24 -7.00 -29.50 -4.72
C ASN A 24 -8.03 -28.84 -5.69
N ILE A 25 -7.51 -28.20 -6.74
CA ILE A 25 -8.32 -27.54 -7.77
C ILE A 25 -8.84 -28.61 -8.73
N ALA A 26 -10.15 -28.67 -8.92
CA ALA A 26 -10.76 -29.60 -9.86
C ALA A 26 -10.27 -29.33 -11.30
N SER A 27 -9.60 -30.31 -11.89
CA SER A 27 -9.23 -30.31 -13.30
C SER A 27 -10.42 -30.76 -14.17
N GLY A 28 -10.43 -30.31 -15.42
CA GLY A 28 -11.47 -30.64 -16.40
C GLY A 28 -11.02 -30.22 -17.79
N GLN A 29 -11.74 -29.31 -18.44
CA GLN A 29 -11.29 -28.69 -19.69
C GLN A 29 -9.93 -27.98 -19.55
N PHE A 30 -9.69 -27.39 -18.37
CA PHE A 30 -8.40 -26.82 -17.97
C PHE A 30 -7.81 -27.66 -16.84
N THR A 31 -6.50 -27.84 -16.89
CA THR A 31 -5.69 -28.39 -15.80
C THR A 31 -5.77 -27.50 -14.56
N ALA A 32 -5.40 -28.04 -13.39
CA ALA A 32 -5.35 -27.27 -12.16
C ALA A 32 -4.35 -26.10 -12.27
N ASP A 33 -3.22 -26.31 -12.94
CA ASP A 33 -2.22 -25.28 -13.21
C ASP A 33 -2.73 -24.16 -14.14
N GLU A 34 -3.45 -24.49 -15.22
CA GLU A 34 -4.05 -23.47 -16.10
C GLU A 34 -5.09 -22.64 -15.35
N ARG A 35 -5.89 -23.27 -14.48
CA ARG A 35 -6.84 -22.54 -13.61
C ARG A 35 -6.11 -21.66 -12.60
N MET A 36 -5.04 -22.17 -11.98
CA MET A 36 -4.19 -21.40 -11.07
C MET A 36 -3.55 -20.20 -11.79
N GLN A 37 -3.18 -20.35 -13.07
CA GLN A 37 -2.64 -19.25 -13.86
C GLN A 37 -3.64 -18.11 -14.07
N ILE A 38 -4.94 -18.42 -14.20
CA ILE A 38 -6.00 -17.38 -14.23
C ILE A 38 -6.03 -16.61 -12.91
N TYR A 39 -5.98 -17.30 -11.77
CA TYR A 39 -5.93 -16.66 -10.46
C TYR A 39 -4.67 -15.80 -10.27
N ARG A 40 -3.51 -16.29 -10.71
CA ARG A 40 -2.25 -15.51 -10.68
C ARG A 40 -2.36 -14.24 -11.52
N ASN A 41 -2.95 -14.31 -12.71
CA ASN A 41 -3.15 -13.14 -13.56
C ASN A 41 -4.06 -12.11 -12.89
N ASN A 42 -5.20 -12.55 -12.34
CA ASN A 42 -6.11 -11.67 -11.61
C ASN A 42 -5.44 -11.08 -10.36
N PHE A 43 -4.64 -11.87 -9.65
CA PHE A 43 -3.88 -11.41 -8.49
C PHE A 43 -2.94 -10.26 -8.87
N ILE A 44 -2.21 -10.39 -9.99
CA ILE A 44 -1.32 -9.33 -10.47
C ILE A 44 -2.11 -8.10 -10.91
N ILE A 45 -3.21 -8.28 -11.64
CA ILE A 45 -4.06 -7.18 -12.11
C ILE A 45 -4.64 -6.41 -10.92
N SER A 46 -5.32 -7.09 -10.00
CA SER A 46 -5.97 -6.43 -8.85
C SER A 46 -4.98 -5.71 -7.94
N LEU A 47 -3.80 -6.28 -7.70
CA LEU A 47 -2.78 -5.58 -6.92
C LEU A 47 -2.14 -4.41 -7.67
N SER A 48 -2.06 -4.48 -9.00
CA SER A 48 -1.62 -3.32 -9.81
C SER A 48 -2.67 -2.20 -9.78
N GLU A 49 -3.97 -2.53 -9.79
CA GLU A 49 -5.06 -1.57 -9.62
C GLU A 49 -5.04 -0.92 -8.22
N VAL A 50 -4.73 -1.67 -7.17
CA VAL A 50 -4.51 -1.12 -5.82
C VAL A 50 -3.37 -0.11 -5.83
N LEU A 51 -2.24 -0.43 -6.49
CA LEU A 51 -1.12 0.50 -6.61
C LEU A 51 -1.52 1.76 -7.38
N SER A 52 -2.25 1.65 -8.49
CA SER A 52 -2.77 2.80 -9.24
C SER A 52 -3.66 3.70 -8.37
N ALA A 53 -4.57 3.11 -7.59
CA ALA A 53 -5.41 3.86 -6.67
C ALA A 53 -4.63 4.53 -5.51
N THR A 54 -3.51 3.93 -5.11
CA THR A 54 -2.64 4.44 -4.02
C THR A 54 -1.67 5.52 -4.52
N TYR A 55 -1.24 5.45 -5.78
CA TYR A 55 -0.20 6.28 -6.38
C TYR A 55 -0.65 7.05 -7.65
N PRO A 56 -1.80 7.75 -7.63
CA PRO A 56 -2.32 8.44 -8.82
C PRO A 56 -1.42 9.56 -9.35
N MET A 57 -0.64 10.25 -8.52
CA MET A 57 0.31 11.27 -8.98
C MET A 57 1.52 10.64 -9.64
N VAL A 58 2.04 9.53 -9.11
CA VAL A 58 3.12 8.78 -9.78
C VAL A 58 2.63 8.24 -11.13
N GLU A 59 1.41 7.71 -11.20
CA GLU A 59 0.82 7.25 -12.46
C GLU A 59 0.69 8.39 -13.48
N ALA A 60 0.15 9.54 -13.05
CA ALA A 60 0.04 10.72 -13.92
C ALA A 60 1.41 11.23 -14.39
N LEU A 61 2.42 11.17 -13.53
CA LEU A 61 3.78 11.60 -13.84
C LEU A 61 4.48 10.69 -14.86
N LEU A 62 4.35 9.37 -14.69
CA LEU A 62 5.07 8.39 -15.50
C LEU A 62 4.27 7.94 -16.74
N GLY A 63 2.96 8.16 -16.72
CA GLY A 63 2.01 7.63 -17.69
C GLY A 63 1.64 6.17 -17.41
N GLU A 64 0.39 5.82 -17.76
CA GLU A 64 -0.25 4.53 -17.49
C GLU A 64 0.62 3.32 -17.90
N THR A 65 1.16 3.33 -19.12
CA THR A 65 1.97 2.21 -19.64
C THR A 65 3.24 1.97 -18.80
N CYS A 66 3.93 3.05 -18.40
CA CYS A 66 5.14 2.93 -17.60
C CYS A 66 4.79 2.50 -16.17
N PHE A 67 3.79 3.15 -15.59
CA PHE A 67 3.29 2.81 -14.25
C PHE A 67 2.88 1.34 -14.16
N ALA A 68 2.12 0.82 -15.14
CA ALA A 68 1.67 -0.57 -15.16
C ALA A 68 2.84 -1.57 -15.15
N GLN A 69 3.96 -1.26 -15.80
CA GLN A 69 5.16 -2.10 -15.77
C GLN A 69 5.84 -2.09 -14.40
N ILE A 70 5.93 -0.92 -13.76
CA ILE A 70 6.50 -0.76 -12.42
C ILE A 70 5.61 -1.44 -11.38
N ALA A 71 4.29 -1.23 -11.45
CA ALA A 71 3.29 -1.87 -10.60
C ALA A 71 3.39 -3.39 -10.70
N ARG A 72 3.40 -3.95 -11.93
CA ARG A 72 3.61 -5.38 -12.13
C ARG A 72 4.91 -5.87 -11.51
N GLN A 73 6.01 -5.14 -11.68
CA GLN A 73 7.30 -5.50 -11.08
C GLN A 73 7.23 -5.49 -9.56
N HIS A 74 6.54 -4.52 -8.97
CA HIS A 74 6.32 -4.46 -7.53
C HIS A 74 5.54 -5.70 -7.06
N VAL A 75 4.44 -6.05 -7.72
CA VAL A 75 3.63 -7.22 -7.34
C VAL A 75 4.43 -8.52 -7.36
N LEU A 76 5.28 -8.69 -8.38
CA LEU A 76 6.10 -9.90 -8.51
C LEU A 76 7.23 -9.99 -7.48
N THR A 77 7.74 -8.85 -7.01
CA THR A 77 8.89 -8.78 -6.08
C THR A 77 8.51 -8.55 -4.62
N HIS A 78 7.35 -7.94 -4.40
CA HIS A 78 6.76 -7.61 -3.10
C HIS A 78 5.33 -8.19 -3.05
N PRO A 79 5.21 -9.53 -2.95
CA PRO A 79 3.91 -10.18 -2.89
C PRO A 79 3.12 -9.79 -1.64
N LEU A 80 1.80 -9.69 -1.77
CA LEU A 80 0.90 -9.47 -0.63
C LEU A 80 1.06 -10.59 0.42
N GLN A 81 1.28 -10.21 1.68
CA GLN A 81 1.54 -11.16 2.78
C GLN A 81 0.32 -11.41 3.68
N GLU A 82 -0.75 -10.63 3.52
CA GLU A 82 -1.97 -10.70 4.34
C GLU A 82 -3.22 -10.56 3.47
N GLY A 83 -4.39 -10.93 4.00
CA GLY A 83 -5.64 -10.87 3.23
C GLY A 83 -6.17 -9.44 2.98
N SER A 84 -5.53 -8.43 3.54
CA SER A 84 -5.91 -7.02 3.43
C SER A 84 -5.00 -6.29 2.46
N VAL A 85 -5.58 -5.48 1.57
CA VAL A 85 -4.81 -4.62 0.65
C VAL A 85 -4.50 -3.24 1.22
N ILE A 86 -4.98 -2.93 2.44
CA ILE A 86 -4.83 -1.59 3.05
C ILE A 86 -3.35 -1.20 3.18
N HIS A 87 -2.48 -2.13 3.55
CA HIS A 87 -1.05 -1.87 3.67
C HIS A 87 -0.26 -2.18 2.39
N TYR A 88 -0.96 -2.49 1.30
CA TYR A 88 -0.33 -2.87 0.04
C TYR A 88 0.05 -1.64 -0.78
N GLY A 89 1.33 -1.55 -1.15
CA GLY A 89 1.93 -0.36 -1.75
C GLY A 89 3.13 0.14 -0.97
N LYS A 90 3.25 -0.21 0.32
CA LYS A 90 4.47 0.06 1.09
C LYS A 90 5.72 -0.29 0.28
N ASP A 91 6.71 0.60 0.31
CA ASP A 91 8.00 0.44 -0.38
C ASP A 91 7.93 0.53 -1.92
N PHE A 92 6.81 0.97 -2.51
CA PHE A 92 6.69 1.16 -3.97
C PHE A 92 7.75 2.12 -4.55
N HIS A 93 8.13 3.17 -3.80
CA HIS A 93 9.23 4.07 -4.16
C HIS A 93 10.55 3.33 -4.42
N HIS A 94 10.86 2.25 -3.69
CA HIS A 94 12.04 1.43 -3.96
C HIS A 94 11.93 0.72 -5.32
N THR A 95 10.73 0.28 -5.70
CA THR A 95 10.51 -0.32 -7.01
C THR A 95 10.68 0.69 -8.14
N VAL A 96 10.18 1.92 -7.97
CA VAL A 96 10.39 3.02 -8.94
C VAL A 96 11.89 3.25 -9.19
N MET A 97 12.72 3.23 -8.14
CA MET A 97 14.17 3.42 -8.25
C MET A 97 14.89 2.35 -9.07
N LEU A 98 14.30 1.16 -9.27
CA LEU A 98 14.89 0.11 -10.09
C LEU A 98 14.80 0.41 -11.60
N PHE A 99 13.97 1.38 -12.01
CA PHE A 99 13.76 1.73 -13.40
C PHE A 99 14.68 2.88 -13.81
N GLY A 100 15.89 2.54 -14.28
CA GLY A 100 16.94 3.53 -14.58
C GLY A 100 16.53 4.62 -15.57
N GLN A 101 15.69 4.32 -16.57
CA GLN A 101 15.17 5.33 -17.50
C GLN A 101 14.20 6.31 -16.83
N VAL A 102 13.37 5.82 -15.89
CA VAL A 102 12.49 6.67 -15.07
C VAL A 102 13.34 7.57 -14.18
N MET A 103 14.35 7.02 -13.51
CA MET A 103 15.24 7.81 -12.67
C MET A 103 16.04 8.87 -13.44
N ALA A 104 16.38 8.61 -14.70
CA ALA A 104 17.07 9.58 -15.54
C ALA A 104 16.16 10.76 -15.96
N GLN A 105 14.87 10.53 -16.16
CA GLN A 105 13.92 11.55 -16.65
C GLN A 105 13.13 12.23 -15.53
N ALA A 106 12.81 11.51 -14.48
CA ALA A 106 12.01 11.95 -13.33
C ALA A 106 12.66 11.48 -12.02
N PRO A 107 13.84 12.00 -11.64
CA PRO A 107 14.57 11.58 -10.44
C PRO A 107 13.81 11.81 -9.12
N TYR A 108 12.82 12.70 -9.14
CA TYR A 108 11.93 13.01 -8.01
C TYR A 108 10.76 12.03 -7.85
N SER A 109 10.50 11.14 -8.82
CA SER A 109 9.38 10.19 -8.79
C SER A 109 9.35 9.27 -7.55
N PRO A 110 10.46 8.83 -6.94
CA PRO A 110 10.41 8.08 -5.69
C PRO A 110 9.92 8.93 -4.51
N GLU A 111 10.25 10.22 -4.47
CA GLU A 111 9.78 11.13 -3.42
C GLU A 111 8.29 11.44 -3.58
N VAL A 112 7.78 11.53 -4.81
CA VAL A 112 6.33 11.61 -5.08
C VAL A 112 5.63 10.33 -4.60
N ALA A 113 6.19 9.15 -4.87
CA ALA A 113 5.66 7.89 -4.35
C ALA A 113 5.67 7.84 -2.81
N LEU A 114 6.74 8.30 -2.17
CA LEU A 114 6.81 8.41 -0.71
C LEU A 114 5.76 9.38 -0.15
N PHE A 115 5.51 10.48 -0.85
CA PHE A 115 4.51 11.47 -0.46
C PHE A 115 3.10 10.88 -0.50
N GLU A 116 2.72 10.23 -1.61
CA GLU A 116 1.42 9.57 -1.74
C GLU A 116 1.21 8.47 -0.71
N TRP A 117 2.25 7.68 -0.44
CA TRP A 117 2.18 6.67 0.62
C TRP A 117 1.93 7.29 2.00
N ASN A 118 2.56 8.43 2.31
CA ASN A 118 2.32 9.13 3.57
C ASN A 118 0.92 9.73 3.65
N ILE A 119 0.36 10.21 2.53
CA ILE A 119 -1.04 10.64 2.45
C ILE A 119 -1.97 9.47 2.76
N ASP A 120 -1.71 8.30 2.17
CA ASP A 120 -2.54 7.12 2.38
C ASP A 120 -2.50 6.65 3.84
N LEU A 121 -1.30 6.51 4.43
CA LEU A 121 -1.13 6.22 5.86
C LEU A 121 -1.80 7.27 6.76
N ALA A 122 -1.75 8.54 6.38
CA ALA A 122 -2.43 9.62 7.12
C ALA A 122 -3.95 9.48 7.06
N ARG A 123 -4.52 9.05 5.92
CA ARG A 123 -5.96 8.77 5.80
C ARG A 123 -6.34 7.55 6.62
N GLN A 124 -5.58 6.46 6.56
CA GLN A 124 -5.82 5.25 7.35
C GLN A 124 -5.87 5.57 8.85
N ALA A 125 -4.86 6.29 9.37
CA ALA A 125 -4.81 6.67 10.78
C ALA A 125 -6.01 7.54 11.22
N ARG A 126 -6.60 8.33 10.31
CA ARG A 126 -7.84 9.08 10.58
C ARG A 126 -9.07 8.18 10.66
N TYR A 127 -9.13 7.11 9.87
CA TYR A 127 -10.28 6.19 9.88
C TYR A 127 -10.23 5.19 11.03
N GLU A 128 -9.05 4.72 11.41
CA GLU A 128 -8.88 3.75 12.50
C GLU A 128 -9.13 4.35 13.88
N HIS A 129 -8.88 5.65 14.07
CA HIS A 129 -9.14 6.32 15.34
C HIS A 129 -10.59 6.83 15.40
N GLN A 130 -11.41 6.11 16.17
CA GLN A 130 -12.59 6.73 16.79
C GLN A 130 -12.12 7.88 17.67
N ALA A 131 -12.77 9.05 17.57
CA ALA A 131 -12.39 10.24 18.30
C ALA A 131 -12.11 9.92 19.77
N ASP A 132 -10.85 10.07 20.19
CA ASP A 132 -10.45 9.87 21.57
C ASP A 132 -11.18 10.92 22.42
N THR A 133 -12.05 10.46 23.30
CA THR A 133 -12.87 11.33 24.16
C THR A 133 -12.05 12.04 25.23
N ALA A 134 -10.78 11.66 25.42
CA ALA A 134 -9.88 12.25 26.40
C ALA A 134 -9.22 13.55 25.91
N VAL A 135 -9.17 13.83 24.61
CA VAL A 135 -8.59 15.07 24.06
C VAL A 135 -9.66 16.13 23.79
N GLN A 136 -9.39 17.34 24.26
CA GLN A 136 -10.26 18.51 24.07
C GLN A 136 -9.76 19.36 22.88
N PRO A 137 -10.65 20.07 22.16
CA PRO A 137 -10.23 20.97 21.11
C PRO A 137 -9.41 22.15 21.68
N LEU A 138 -8.53 22.71 20.86
CA LEU A 138 -7.67 23.84 21.25
C LEU A 138 -8.47 25.07 21.73
N THR A 139 -9.74 25.17 21.33
CA THR A 139 -10.68 26.21 21.77
C THR A 139 -10.99 26.18 23.26
N GLU A 140 -10.76 25.06 23.96
CA GLU A 140 -10.94 24.98 25.42
C GLU A 140 -9.73 25.50 26.21
N LEU A 141 -8.60 25.75 25.55
CA LEU A 141 -7.37 26.22 26.18
C LEU A 141 -7.56 27.46 27.08
N PRO A 142 -8.36 28.49 26.70
CA PRO A 142 -8.58 29.65 27.56
C PRO A 142 -9.28 29.34 28.89
N HIS A 143 -9.99 28.21 29.00
CA HIS A 143 -10.72 27.80 30.20
C HIS A 143 -9.87 26.95 31.15
N VAL A 144 -8.65 26.58 30.77
CA VAL A 144 -7.76 25.76 31.60
C VAL A 144 -7.14 26.61 32.72
N PRO A 145 -7.31 26.24 34.01
CA PRO A 145 -6.73 26.97 35.14
C PRO A 145 -5.20 27.00 35.09
N GLU A 146 -4.58 28.10 35.53
CA GLU A 146 -3.12 28.28 35.56
C GLU A 146 -2.39 27.14 36.29
N SER A 147 -2.97 26.63 37.38
CA SER A 147 -2.44 25.48 38.13
C SER A 147 -2.29 24.20 37.30
N GLN A 148 -2.97 24.09 36.16
CA GLN A 148 -2.93 22.93 35.27
C GLN A 148 -2.04 23.17 34.04
N HIS A 149 -1.55 24.40 33.79
CA HIS A 149 -0.79 24.73 32.57
C HIS A 149 0.47 23.88 32.39
N SER A 150 1.18 23.55 33.47
CA SER A 150 2.37 22.70 33.41
C SER A 150 2.10 21.23 33.04
N HIS A 151 0.82 20.81 33.06
CA HIS A 151 0.40 19.44 32.76
C HIS A 151 -0.26 19.32 31.37
N LEU A 152 -0.33 20.41 30.61
CA LEU A 152 -0.89 20.39 29.27
C LEU A 152 0.00 19.59 28.32
N VAL A 153 -0.62 18.68 27.57
CA VAL A 153 0.01 17.92 26.49
C VAL A 153 -0.73 18.20 25.20
N PHE A 154 -0.02 18.67 24.19
CA PHE A 154 -0.58 18.89 22.86
C PHE A 154 -0.46 17.62 22.03
N HIS A 155 -1.57 17.21 21.44
CA HIS A 155 -1.63 16.07 20.55
C HIS A 155 -1.89 16.54 19.13
N LEU A 156 -1.10 16.04 18.18
CA LEU A 156 -1.45 16.15 16.78
C LEU A 156 -2.68 15.29 16.50
N ARG A 157 -3.55 15.75 15.59
CA ARG A 157 -4.68 14.92 15.15
C ARG A 157 -4.14 13.63 14.50
N PRO A 158 -4.83 12.49 14.67
CA PRO A 158 -4.49 11.28 13.94
C PRO A 158 -4.40 11.56 12.44
N GLY A 159 -3.38 10.99 11.79
CA GLY A 159 -3.09 11.25 10.38
C GLY A 159 -2.38 12.57 10.07
N CYS A 160 -1.86 13.29 11.06
CA CYS A 160 -0.82 14.28 10.83
C CYS A 160 0.54 13.59 10.73
N LYS A 161 1.25 13.79 9.62
CA LYS A 161 2.61 13.27 9.42
C LYS A 161 3.52 14.39 8.94
N CYS A 162 4.73 14.43 9.49
CA CYS A 162 5.81 15.23 8.94
C CYS A 162 6.36 14.53 7.69
N PHE A 163 6.63 15.29 6.66
CA PHE A 163 7.18 14.80 5.41
C PHE A 163 8.29 15.76 4.97
N ASP A 164 9.41 15.20 4.54
CA ASP A 164 10.59 15.92 4.07
C ASP A 164 11.01 15.35 2.72
N ALA A 165 11.40 16.23 1.81
CA ALA A 165 11.73 15.90 0.43
C ALA A 165 12.78 16.86 -0.11
N HIS A 166 13.67 16.35 -0.97
CA HIS A 166 14.68 17.15 -1.65
C HIS A 166 14.10 17.88 -2.87
N TYR A 167 12.98 17.40 -3.38
CA TYR A 167 12.26 17.98 -4.51
C TYR A 167 10.91 18.55 -4.07
N ALA A 168 10.40 19.52 -4.83
CA ALA A 168 9.02 19.97 -4.68
C ALA A 168 8.08 18.88 -5.21
N VAL A 169 7.46 18.13 -4.28
CA VAL A 169 6.54 17.02 -4.60
C VAL A 169 5.07 17.42 -4.47
N PHE A 170 4.81 18.64 -4.03
CA PHE A 170 3.48 19.21 -3.81
C PHE A 170 3.56 20.73 -3.94
N ASP A 171 2.57 21.33 -4.62
CA ASP A 171 2.40 22.78 -4.79
C ASP A 171 1.38 23.35 -3.78
#